data_AF-E9CQT3-F1
#
_entry.id   AF-E9CQT3-F1
#
_cell.length_a   1.000
_cell.length_b   1.000
_cell.length_c   1.000
_cell.angle_alpha   90.00
_cell.angle_beta   90.00
_cell.angle_gamma   90.00
#
_symmetry.space_group_name_H-M   'P 1'
#
loop_
_entity.id
_entity.type
_entity.pdbx_description
1 polymer ?
#
loop_
_entity_poly.entity_id
_entity_poly.type
_entity_poly.pdbx_seq_one_letter_code
_entity_poly.pdbx_strand_id
1 'polypeptide(L)'
;GLKGFSDAVNTVYPQTKIQLCIVHRVRNSLKYVSWKDQKALCAELKLIYRSATEEDALRELDDFETRWSEKYPSVAPIWRRNWVDLSSFFAYPAEIRKVIYTTNAIESLNSEIRKSIKKRKIFPHDQSALKVI
;
A
#
# COMPACT_ATOMS: atom_id res chain seq x y z
N GLY A 1 -1.75 -8.16 0.37
CA GLY A 1 -2.81 -7.99 1.36
C GLY A 1 -2.72 -9.11 2.38
N LEU A 2 -3.68 -9.16 3.29
CA LEU A 2 -3.88 -10.30 4.18
C LEU A 2 -4.58 -11.42 3.40
N LYS A 3 -4.15 -12.67 3.58
CA LYS A 3 -4.74 -13.83 2.89
C LYS A 3 -6.19 -14.02 3.35
N GLY A 4 -7.13 -14.17 2.41
CA GLY A 4 -8.55 -14.39 2.69
C GLY A 4 -9.34 -13.16 3.17
N PHE A 5 -8.71 -11.99 3.31
CA PHE A 5 -9.40 -10.79 3.77
C PHE A 5 -10.48 -10.34 2.78
N SER A 6 -10.15 -10.30 1.49
CA SER A 6 -11.10 -9.90 0.44
C SER A 6 -12.30 -10.84 0.38
N ASP A 7 -12.06 -12.15 0.49
CA ASP A 7 -13.12 -13.16 0.47
C ASP A 7 -14.05 -13.03 1.68
N ALA A 8 -13.49 -12.81 2.88
CA ALA A 8 -14.25 -12.61 4.10
C ALA A 8 -15.11 -11.34 4.05
N VAL A 9 -14.56 -10.23 3.54
CA VAL A 9 -15.32 -8.99 3.37
C VAL A 9 -16.46 -9.17 2.39
N ASN A 10 -16.20 -9.76 1.21
CA ASN A 10 -17.22 -9.95 0.17
C ASN A 10 -18.32 -10.93 0.59
N THR A 11 -18.02 -11.87 1.50
CA THR A 11 -19.02 -12.78 2.06
C THR A 11 -20.08 -12.05 2.91
N VAL A 12 -19.68 -11.02 3.65
CA VAL A 12 -20.57 -10.30 4.58
C VAL A 12 -21.09 -8.98 3.98
N TYR A 13 -20.26 -8.31 3.17
CA TYR A 13 -20.53 -7.00 2.59
C TYR A 13 -20.22 -6.99 1.09
N PRO A 14 -21.03 -7.67 0.26
CA PRO A 14 -20.73 -7.93 -1.16
C PRO A 14 -20.64 -6.67 -2.03
N GLN A 15 -21.18 -5.54 -1.57
CA GLN A 15 -21.12 -4.25 -2.28
C GLN A 15 -19.86 -3.43 -1.94
N THR A 16 -19.01 -3.91 -1.03
CA THR A 16 -17.82 -3.17 -0.60
C THR A 16 -16.76 -3.17 -1.68
N LYS A 17 -16.29 -1.98 -2.06
CA LYS A 17 -15.10 -1.83 -2.89
C LYS A 17 -13.85 -2.01 -2.04
N ILE A 18 -13.05 -3.03 -2.34
CA ILE A 18 -11.83 -3.32 -1.60
C ILE A 18 -10.69 -2.46 -2.16
N GLN A 19 -10.10 -1.63 -1.30
CA GLN A 19 -8.89 -0.88 -1.63
C GLN A 19 -7.68 -1.50 -0.92
N LEU A 20 -6.67 -1.91 -1.68
CA LEU A 20 -5.37 -2.26 -1.12
C LEU A 20 -4.56 -0.99 -0.82
N CYS A 21 -3.94 -0.94 0.36
CA CYS A 21 -3.20 0.23 0.79
C CYS A 21 -1.98 0.53 -0.11
N ILE A 22 -2.01 1.68 -0.80
CA ILE A 22 -0.93 2.17 -1.67
C ILE A 22 0.40 2.28 -0.91
N VAL A 23 0.37 2.80 0.31
CA VAL A 23 1.56 2.95 1.16
C VAL A 23 2.26 1.60 1.38
N HIS A 24 1.49 0.59 1.77
CA HIS A 24 2.03 -0.74 2.00
C HIS A 24 2.53 -1.36 0.69
N ARG A 25 1.90 -1.06 -0.45
CA ARG A 25 2.36 -1.49 -1.76
C ARG A 25 3.70 -0.86 -2.15
N VAL A 26 3.86 0.46 -1.96
CA VAL A 26 5.12 1.17 -2.19
C VAL A 26 6.22 0.58 -1.31
N ARG A 27 5.99 0.45 0.01
CA ARG A 27 6.98 -0.15 0.93
C ARG A 27 7.35 -1.58 0.59
N ASN A 28 6.38 -2.39 0.16
CA ASN A 28 6.63 -3.75 -0.28
C ASN A 28 7.51 -3.77 -1.53
N SER A 29 7.29 -2.86 -2.47
CA SER A 29 8.10 -2.68 -3.68
C SER A 29 9.56 -2.38 -3.34
N LEU A 30 9.80 -1.48 -2.38
CA LEU A 30 11.16 -1.07 -1.98
C LEU A 30 12.00 -2.20 -1.35
N LYS A 31 11.40 -3.32 -0.95
CA LYS A 31 12.14 -4.49 -0.44
C LYS A 31 13.01 -5.15 -1.51
N TYR A 32 12.66 -4.98 -2.78
CA TYR A 32 13.37 -5.54 -3.92
C TYR A 32 14.36 -4.55 -4.57
N VAL A 33 14.43 -3.33 -4.04
CA VAL A 33 15.08 -2.20 -4.70
C VAL A 33 16.30 -1.77 -3.89
N SER A 34 17.44 -1.61 -4.56
CA SER A 34 18.65 -1.13 -3.91
C SER A 34 18.47 0.29 -3.38
N TRP A 35 19.07 0.60 -2.24
CA TRP A 35 18.92 1.90 -1.57
C TRP A 35 19.19 3.11 -2.50
N LYS A 36 20.16 2.98 -3.42
CA LYS A 36 20.53 4.02 -4.38
C LYS A 36 19.39 4.41 -5.32
N ASP A 37 18.53 3.45 -5.68
CA ASP A 37 17.44 3.68 -6.64
C ASP A 37 16.10 3.95 -5.98
N GLN A 38 15.96 3.69 -4.68
CA GLN A 38 14.67 3.83 -3.97
C GLN A 38 14.05 5.21 -4.14
N LYS A 39 14.85 6.28 -4.16
CA LYS A 39 14.35 7.65 -4.33
C LYS A 39 13.73 7.86 -5.72
N ALA A 40 14.42 7.43 -6.77
CA ALA A 40 13.95 7.56 -8.15
C ALA A 40 12.71 6.68 -8.38
N LEU A 41 12.78 5.43 -7.93
CA LEU A 41 11.68 4.48 -8.04
C LEU A 41 10.43 4.96 -7.27
N CYS A 42 10.59 5.53 -6.07
CA CYS A 42 9.47 6.14 -5.35
C CYS A 42 8.84 7.31 -6.11
N ALA A 43 9.64 8.12 -6.82
CA ALA A 43 9.12 9.26 -7.57
C ALA A 43 8.24 8.81 -8.74
N GLU A 44 8.59 7.71 -9.40
CA GLU A 44 7.81 7.15 -10.51
C GLU A 44 6.58 6.38 -10.03
N LEU A 45 6.70 5.56 -8.99
CA LEU A 45 5.53 4.92 -8.38
C LEU A 45 4.49 5.95 -7.92
N LYS A 46 4.94 7.15 -7.56
CA LYS A 46 4.10 8.28 -7.17
C LYS A 46 3.35 8.92 -8.32
N LEU A 47 3.80 8.79 -9.56
CA LEU A 47 3.05 9.23 -10.73
C LEU A 47 1.79 8.36 -10.86
N ILE A 48 1.93 7.04 -10.78
CA ILE A 48 0.84 6.06 -10.87
C ILE A 48 -0.34 6.43 -9.96
N TYR A 49 -0.13 6.54 -8.65
CA TYR A 49 -1.25 6.78 -7.72
C TYR A 49 -1.67 8.26 -7.59
N ARG A 50 -0.99 9.17 -8.29
CA ARG A 50 -1.38 10.60 -8.36
C ARG A 50 -1.99 10.99 -9.70
N SER A 51 -2.08 10.06 -10.65
CA SER A 51 -2.74 10.27 -11.92
C SER A 51 -4.18 10.79 -11.76
N ALA A 52 -4.67 11.51 -12.78
CA ALA A 52 -6.01 12.06 -12.76
C ALA A 52 -7.08 10.97 -12.99
N THR A 53 -6.76 9.97 -13.81
CA THR A 53 -7.66 8.86 -14.16
C THR A 53 -6.96 7.52 -13.96
N GLU A 54 -7.75 6.44 -13.96
CA GLU A 54 -7.21 5.08 -13.91
C GLU A 54 -6.42 4.75 -15.18
N GLU A 55 -6.87 5.24 -16.34
CA GLU A 55 -6.21 5.08 -17.63
C GLU A 55 -4.83 5.76 -17.63
N ASP A 56 -4.74 6.96 -17.08
CA ASP A 56 -3.47 7.67 -16.91
C ASP A 56 -2.54 6.88 -15.97
N ALA A 57 -3.09 6.32 -14.89
CA ALA A 57 -2.32 5.51 -13.94
C ALA A 57 -1.78 4.22 -14.55
N LEU A 58 -2.54 3.58 -15.45
CA LEU A 58 -2.09 2.42 -16.22
C LEU A 58 -0.95 2.79 -17.16
N ARG A 59 -1.03 3.93 -17.85
CA ARG A 59 0.06 4.42 -18.70
C ARG A 59 1.33 4.68 -17.90
N GLU A 60 1.22 5.34 -16.75
CA GLU A 60 2.36 5.52 -15.84
C GLU A 60 2.94 4.18 -15.33
N LEU A 61 2.10 3.15 -15.14
CA LEU A 61 2.56 1.81 -14.77
C LEU A 61 3.27 1.09 -15.93
N ASP A 62 2.83 1.29 -17.17
CA ASP A 62 3.48 0.77 -18.38
C ASP A 62 4.87 1.44 -18.58
N ASP A 63 4.95 2.76 -18.41
CA ASP A 63 6.19 3.52 -18.47
C ASP A 63 7.17 3.10 -17.36
N PHE A 64 6.65 2.94 -16.14
CA PHE A 64 7.40 2.41 -15.00
C PHE A 64 7.98 1.02 -15.29
N GLU A 65 7.19 0.11 -15.85
CA GLU A 65 7.63 -1.24 -16.19
C GLU A 65 8.73 -1.22 -17.25
N THR A 66 8.56 -0.40 -18.29
CA THR A 66 9.57 -0.24 -19.35
C THR A 66 10.92 0.20 -18.78
N ARG A 67 10.91 1.11 -17.80
CA ARG A 67 12.13 1.67 -17.22
C ARG A 67 12.80 0.76 -16.19
N TRP A 68 12.04 0.02 -15.40
CA TRP A 68 12.57 -0.68 -14.22
C TRP A 68 12.54 -2.21 -14.31
N SER A 69 11.83 -2.81 -15.27
CA SER A 69 11.67 -4.27 -15.36
C SER A 69 12.99 -5.03 -15.54
N GLU A 70 13.96 -4.46 -16.26
CA GLU A 70 15.28 -5.09 -16.43
C GLU A 70 16.02 -5.23 -15.09
N LYS A 71 15.99 -4.18 -14.26
CA LYS A 71 16.73 -4.13 -12.99
C LYS A 71 15.93 -4.71 -11.82
N TYR A 72 14.62 -4.51 -11.82
CA TYR A 72 13.69 -4.86 -10.74
C TYR A 72 12.45 -5.58 -11.30
N PRO A 73 12.62 -6.80 -11.83
CA PRO A 73 11.56 -7.52 -12.56
C PRO A 73 10.35 -7.88 -11.70
N SER A 74 10.46 -7.80 -10.38
CA SER A 74 9.36 -8.14 -9.47
C SER A 74 8.38 -7.00 -9.21
N VAL A 75 8.78 -5.74 -9.40
CA VAL A 75 8.00 -4.60 -8.90
C VAL A 75 6.72 -4.42 -9.73
N ALA A 76 6.82 -4.19 -11.04
CA ALA A 76 5.65 -3.96 -11.90
C ALA A 76 4.64 -5.14 -11.88
N PRO A 77 5.06 -6.41 -11.97
CA PRO A 77 4.13 -7.54 -11.90
C PRO A 77 3.32 -7.60 -10.59
N ILE A 78 3.93 -7.20 -9.46
CA ILE A 78 3.24 -7.14 -8.18
C ILE A 78 2.15 -6.05 -8.18
N TRP A 79 2.37 -4.92 -8.85
CA TRP A 79 1.35 -3.88 -9.01
C TRP A 79 0.23 -4.36 -9.93
N ARG A 80 0.56 -4.90 -11.12
CA ARG A 80 -0.43 -5.41 -12.08
C ARG A 80 -1.33 -6.49 -11.49
N ARG A 81 -0.75 -7.47 -10.80
CA ARG A 81 -1.52 -8.56 -10.15
C ARG A 81 -2.56 -8.04 -9.16
N ASN A 82 -2.29 -6.91 -8.53
CA ASN A 82 -3.16 -6.32 -7.51
C ASN A 82 -3.89 -5.08 -8.03
N TRP A 83 -3.88 -4.83 -9.35
CA TRP A 83 -4.30 -3.56 -9.92
C TRP A 83 -5.74 -3.20 -9.56
N VAL A 84 -6.68 -4.13 -9.73
CA VAL A 84 -8.11 -3.94 -9.44
C VAL A 84 -8.36 -3.35 -8.04
N ASP A 85 -7.72 -3.94 -7.02
CA ASP A 85 -7.87 -3.44 -5.66
C ASP A 85 -6.99 -2.20 -5.38
N LEU A 86 -5.92 -1.99 -6.13
CA LEU A 86 -5.04 -0.83 -5.99
C LEU A 86 -5.62 0.42 -6.67
N SER A 87 -6.39 0.27 -7.75
CA SER A 87 -7.00 1.34 -8.54
C SER A 87 -8.41 1.70 -8.09
N SER A 88 -9.02 0.91 -7.20
CA SER A 88 -10.38 1.15 -6.67
C SER A 88 -10.62 2.57 -6.14
N PHE A 89 -9.58 3.27 -5.68
CA PHE A 89 -9.67 4.65 -5.20
C PHE A 89 -9.96 5.68 -6.31
N PHE A 90 -9.75 5.34 -7.59
CA PHE A 90 -10.10 6.24 -8.71
C PHE A 90 -11.61 6.47 -8.81
N ALA A 91 -12.43 5.58 -8.25
CA ALA A 91 -13.87 5.74 -8.17
C ALA A 91 -14.32 6.88 -7.22
N TYR A 92 -13.40 7.48 -6.45
CA TYR A 92 -13.70 8.60 -5.55
C TYR A 92 -13.19 9.93 -6.12
N PRO A 93 -13.79 11.08 -5.73
CA PRO A 93 -13.28 12.41 -6.03
C PRO A 93 -11.85 12.63 -5.54
N ALA A 94 -11.10 13.50 -6.22
CA ALA A 94 -9.68 13.75 -5.96
C ALA A 94 -9.36 14.14 -4.51
N GLU A 95 -10.29 14.86 -3.87
CA GLU A 95 -10.21 15.29 -2.47
C GLU A 95 -10.12 14.10 -1.51
N ILE A 96 -10.84 13.01 -1.81
CA ILE A 96 -10.86 11.78 -1.01
C ILE A 96 -9.63 10.92 -1.32
N ARG A 97 -9.19 10.86 -2.58
CA ARG A 97 -8.03 10.04 -3.00
C ARG A 97 -6.80 10.32 -2.16
N LYS A 98 -6.54 11.60 -1.87
CA LYS A 98 -5.41 12.02 -1.03
C LYS A 98 -5.45 11.39 0.36
N VAL A 99 -6.62 11.26 0.97
CA VAL A 99 -6.75 10.60 2.27
C VAL A 99 -6.40 9.12 2.16
N ILE A 100 -6.81 8.46 1.07
CA ILE A 100 -6.60 7.01 0.83
C ILE A 100 -5.12 6.65 0.67
N TYR A 101 -4.35 7.41 -0.12
CA TYR A 101 -2.94 7.10 -0.37
C TYR A 101 -1.96 7.84 0.56
N THR A 102 -2.44 8.57 1.56
CA THR A 102 -1.57 9.18 2.57
C THR A 102 -1.36 8.28 3.78
N THR A 103 -0.20 8.43 4.40
CA THR A 103 0.25 7.64 5.54
C THR A 103 -0.19 8.17 6.89
N ASN A 104 -0.63 9.43 6.98
CA ASN A 104 -0.54 10.18 8.23
C ASN A 104 -1.35 9.57 9.38
N ALA A 105 -2.60 9.17 9.14
CA ALA A 105 -3.42 8.56 10.20
C ALA A 105 -2.88 7.19 10.63
N ILE A 106 -2.54 6.33 9.66
CA ILE A 106 -2.05 4.96 9.93
C ILE A 106 -0.67 4.98 10.58
N GLU A 107 0.25 5.82 10.09
CA GLU A 107 1.61 5.92 10.64
C GLU A 107 1.64 6.62 11.98
N SER A 108 0.79 7.62 12.22
CA SER A 108 0.69 8.26 13.54
C SER A 108 0.27 7.24 14.58
N LEU A 109 -0.76 6.43 14.29
CA LEU A 109 -1.19 5.35 15.19
C LEU A 109 -0.09 4.29 15.38
N ASN A 110 0.51 3.81 14.29
CA ASN A 110 1.59 2.83 14.35
C ASN A 110 2.81 3.34 15.15
N SER A 111 3.12 4.64 15.05
CA SER A 111 4.20 5.27 15.80
C SER A 111 3.91 5.27 17.31
N GLU A 112 2.70 5.65 17.72
CA GLU A 112 2.29 5.63 19.12
C GLU A 112 2.27 4.20 19.69
N ILE A 113 1.74 3.22 18.95
CA ILE A 113 1.79 1.81 19.34
C ILE A 113 3.24 1.35 19.51
N ARG A 114 4.12 1.63 18.53
CA ARG A 114 5.56 1.28 18.61
C ARG A 114 6.24 1.92 19.83
N LYS A 115 5.90 3.16 20.15
CA LYS A 115 6.42 3.88 21.32
C LYS A 115 5.98 3.22 22.63
N SER A 116 4.70 2.81 22.72
CA SER A 116 4.14 2.10 23.88
C SER A 116 4.82 0.74 24.10
N ILE A 117 4.98 -0.06 23.04
CA ILE A 117 5.59 -1.40 23.13
C ILE A 117 7.12 -1.39 23.24
N LYS A 118 7.81 -0.29 22.90
CA LYS A 118 9.29 -0.22 22.97
C LYS A 118 9.83 -0.52 24.38
N LYS A 119 9.04 -0.20 25.42
CA LYS A 119 9.37 -0.47 26.83
C LYS A 119 8.98 -1.89 27.29
N ARG A 120 8.22 -2.65 26.49
CA ARG A 120 7.65 -3.97 26.82
C ARG A 120 7.90 -4.94 25.66
N LYS A 121 9.07 -5.58 25.65
CA LYS A 121 9.54 -6.43 24.54
C LYS A 121 8.90 -7.82 24.49
N ILE A 122 8.42 -8.33 25.62
CA ILE A 122 7.85 -9.67 25.74
C ILE A 122 6.50 -9.55 26.46
N PHE A 123 5.50 -10.20 25.88
CA PHE A 123 4.16 -10.33 26.43
C PHE A 123 3.92 -11.80 26.80
N PRO A 124 3.59 -12.13 28.06
CA PRO A 124 3.41 -13.52 28.49
C PRO A 124 2.18 -14.22 27.88
N HIS A 125 1.17 -13.46 27.46
CA HIS A 125 -0.06 -13.97 26.83
C HIS A 125 -0.79 -12.84 26.08
N ASP A 126 -1.72 -13.18 25.18
CA ASP A 126 -2.40 -12.21 24.30
C ASP A 126 -3.10 -11.07 25.07
N GLN A 127 -3.78 -11.39 26.18
CA GLN A 127 -4.44 -10.39 27.02
C GLN A 127 -3.48 -9.33 27.59
N SER A 128 -2.20 -9.66 27.78
CA SER A 128 -1.20 -8.71 28.25
C SER A 128 -0.79 -7.73 27.16
N ALA A 129 -0.82 -8.16 25.89
CA ALA A 129 -0.57 -7.31 24.74
C ALA A 129 -1.76 -6.38 24.47
N LEU A 130 -2.99 -6.90 24.56
CA LEU A 130 -4.22 -6.12 24.38
C LEU A 130 -4.35 -4.95 25.36
N LYS A 131 -3.91 -5.13 26.62
CA LYS A 131 -3.94 -4.05 27.64
C LYS A 131 -3.01 -2.86 27.36
N VAL A 132 -2.14 -2.95 26.35
CA VAL A 132 -1.14 -1.92 26.03
C VAL A 132 -1.56 -1.02 24.86
N ILE A 133 -2.55 -1.47 24.09
CA ILE A 133 -3.16 -0.77 22.96
C ILE A 133 -4.49 -0.15 23.43
#